data_AF-A0A4Q5TTE8-F1
#
_entry.id   AF-A0A4Q5TTE8-F1
#
_cell.length_a   1.000
_cell.length_b   1.000
_cell.length_c   1.000
_cell.angle_alpha   90.00
_cell.angle_beta   90.00
_cell.angle_gamma   90.00
#
_symmetry.space_group_name_H-M   'P 1'
#
loop_
_entity.id
_entity.type
_entity.pdbx_description
1 polymer ?
#
loop_
_entity_poly.entity_id
_entity_poly.type
_entity_poly.pdbx_seq_one_letter_code
_entity_poly.pdbx_strand_id
1 'polypeptide(L)'
;MKKIRSIAVLNLVSLFLHIFCSYGSQAGLLGGSTMQEVSDRYPSLFTPAGFTFSIWGLIYTALLVMCVRQLVFAMKYPREQESNQEVLRMGPWFIVNNLLTAAWVFCFTTGSLDISVVLILAQLFTLIILHLRLDIHERIRSLGSRVFTQGPLSIYFGWISVASIANISVYLVSVSWSGAGMDFAFDTWAKIMVMAAGIITVLVVFTRANVLFGLVLVWALWGMMKKRTEPVYTDLREVIWMTMAAVLIVCVIQLLANLIWRSRTKGKVVTE
;
A
#
# COMPACT_ATOMS: atom_id res chain seq x y z
N MET A 1 -6.55 -5.15 -29.79
CA MET A 1 -5.12 -5.14 -29.38
C MET A 1 -4.51 -3.75 -29.23
N LYS A 2 -4.63 -2.81 -30.19
CA LYS A 2 -4.01 -1.46 -30.12
C LYS A 2 -4.22 -0.75 -28.77
N LYS A 3 -5.47 -0.67 -28.29
CA LYS A 3 -5.81 -0.08 -26.98
C LYS A 3 -5.06 -0.71 -25.80
N ILE A 4 -4.91 -2.03 -25.77
CA ILE A 4 -4.25 -2.77 -24.67
C ILE A 4 -2.76 -2.41 -24.64
N ARG A 5 -2.12 -2.41 -25.82
CA ARG A 5 -0.70 -2.03 -25.96
C ARG A 5 -0.48 -0.59 -25.49
N SER A 6 -1.35 0.34 -25.90
CA SER A 6 -1.26 1.73 -25.44
C SER A 6 -1.38 1.85 -23.92
N ILE A 7 -2.36 1.19 -23.30
CA ILE A 7 -2.52 1.24 -21.82
C ILE A 7 -1.31 0.60 -21.13
N ALA A 8 -0.81 -0.55 -21.61
CA ALA A 8 0.35 -1.20 -21.01
C ALA A 8 1.62 -0.34 -21.09
N VAL A 9 1.86 0.34 -22.22
CA VAL A 9 2.95 1.31 -22.36
C VAL A 9 2.77 2.48 -21.41
N LEU A 10 1.57 3.07 -21.34
CA LEU A 10 1.30 4.20 -20.44
C LEU A 10 1.40 3.82 -18.96
N ASN A 11 1.00 2.60 -18.57
CA ASN A 11 1.21 2.07 -17.22
C ASN A 11 2.70 2.03 -16.88
N LEU A 12 3.54 1.52 -17.80
CA LEU A 12 4.98 1.44 -17.59
C LEU A 12 5.63 2.84 -17.54
N VAL A 13 5.28 3.73 -18.47
CA VAL A 13 5.83 5.10 -18.50
C VAL A 13 5.43 5.89 -17.25
N SER A 14 4.16 5.82 -16.85
CA SER A 14 3.70 6.49 -15.63
C SER A 14 4.35 5.92 -14.37
N LEU A 15 4.61 4.60 -14.32
CA LEU A 15 5.36 3.99 -13.22
C LEU A 15 6.82 4.50 -13.20
N PHE A 16 7.47 4.64 -14.35
CA PHE A 16 8.81 5.23 -14.40
C PHE A 16 8.83 6.67 -13.88
N LEU A 17 7.84 7.48 -14.25
CA LEU A 17 7.70 8.83 -13.70
C LEU A 17 7.53 8.81 -12.18
N HIS A 18 6.66 7.94 -11.67
CA HIS A 18 6.46 7.76 -10.23
C HIS A 18 7.78 7.38 -9.53
N ILE A 19 8.47 6.34 -10.00
CA ILE A 19 9.76 5.89 -9.45
C ILE A 19 10.80 7.03 -9.50
N PHE A 20 10.89 7.71 -10.64
CA PHE A 20 11.82 8.82 -10.83
C PHE A 20 11.54 9.96 -9.84
N CYS A 21 10.28 10.36 -9.66
CA CYS A 21 9.91 11.40 -8.70
C CYS A 21 10.27 10.99 -7.27
N SER A 22 9.93 9.76 -6.87
CA SER A 22 10.21 9.26 -5.52
C SER A 22 11.72 9.16 -5.22
N TYR A 23 12.49 8.51 -6.08
CA TYR A 23 13.95 8.38 -5.88
C TYR A 23 14.69 9.69 -6.11
N GLY A 24 14.26 10.48 -7.09
CA GLY A 24 14.83 11.80 -7.37
C GLY A 24 14.68 12.73 -6.17
N SER A 25 13.52 12.72 -5.51
CA SER A 25 13.33 13.47 -4.27
C SER A 25 14.21 12.95 -3.13
N GLN A 26 14.29 11.63 -2.94
CA GLN A 26 15.14 11.04 -1.90
C GLN A 26 16.64 11.27 -2.13
N ALA A 27 17.07 11.42 -3.38
CA ALA A 27 18.44 11.75 -3.76
C ALA A 27 18.74 13.27 -3.77
N GLY A 28 17.76 14.11 -3.43
CA GLY A 28 17.88 15.58 -3.47
C GLY A 28 17.90 16.19 -4.87
N LEU A 29 17.70 15.40 -5.93
CA LEU A 29 17.76 15.85 -7.33
C LEU A 29 16.61 16.79 -7.71
N LEU A 30 15.47 16.68 -7.02
CA LEU A 30 14.29 17.50 -7.28
C LEU A 30 14.21 18.74 -6.37
N GLY A 31 15.22 18.95 -5.53
CA GLY A 31 15.18 19.94 -4.46
C GLY A 31 14.18 19.58 -3.35
N GLY A 32 14.08 20.44 -2.33
CA GLY A 32 13.25 20.19 -1.15
C GLY A 32 13.89 19.23 -0.15
N SER A 33 13.11 18.84 0.85
CA SER A 33 13.52 17.90 1.90
C SER A 33 13.22 16.45 1.50
N THR A 34 13.95 15.48 2.05
CA THR A 34 13.57 14.07 1.89
C THR A 34 12.28 13.74 2.65
N MET A 35 11.59 12.65 2.30
CA MET A 35 10.40 12.19 3.04
C MET A 35 10.72 11.94 4.52
N GLN A 36 11.93 11.46 4.80
CA GLN A 36 12.42 11.23 6.15
C GLN A 36 12.61 12.56 6.89
N GLU A 37 13.27 13.54 6.29
CA GLU A 37 13.47 14.86 6.89
C GLU A 37 12.15 15.55 7.23
N VAL A 38 11.18 15.53 6.32
CA VAL A 38 9.84 16.10 6.59
C VAL A 38 9.17 15.37 7.76
N SER A 39 9.27 14.04 7.80
CA SER A 39 8.69 13.23 8.87
C SER A 39 9.38 13.42 10.23
N ASP A 40 10.68 13.67 10.23
CA ASP A 40 11.46 13.93 11.45
C ASP A 40 11.26 15.38 11.94
N ARG A 41 10.93 16.32 11.04
CA ARG A 41 10.53 17.69 11.40
C ARG A 41 9.19 17.76 12.13
N TYR A 42 8.26 16.87 11.80
CA TYR A 42 6.92 16.80 12.39
C TYR A 42 6.71 15.45 13.10
N PRO A 43 7.26 15.30 14.33
CA PRO A 43 7.31 14.01 15.01
C PRO A 43 5.90 13.54 15.40
N SER A 44 5.38 12.58 14.65
CA SER A 44 4.17 11.83 15.00
C SER A 44 4.52 10.49 15.65
N LEU A 45 3.73 10.08 16.65
CA LEU A 45 3.85 8.76 17.29
C LEU A 45 3.43 7.60 16.38
N PHE A 46 2.70 7.86 15.28
CA PHE A 46 2.36 6.84 14.28
C PHE A 46 3.45 6.66 13.20
N THR A 47 4.29 7.66 12.95
CA THR A 47 5.34 7.57 11.92
C THR A 47 6.37 6.49 12.27
N PRO A 48 6.61 5.45 11.47
CA PRO A 48 7.54 4.38 11.82
C PRO A 48 9.02 4.82 11.73
N ALA A 49 9.95 3.95 12.15
CA ALA A 49 11.39 4.15 11.96
C ALA A 49 11.76 4.29 10.47
N GLY A 50 12.80 5.07 10.14
CA GLY A 50 13.21 5.37 8.77
C GLY A 50 13.44 4.14 7.88
N PHE A 51 14.00 3.05 8.42
CA PHE A 51 14.21 1.81 7.65
C PHE A 51 12.91 1.19 7.13
N THR A 52 11.76 1.50 7.74
CA THR A 52 10.44 0.96 7.36
C THR A 52 10.04 1.41 5.96
N PHE A 53 10.50 2.59 5.52
CA PHE A 53 10.29 3.13 4.19
C PHE A 53 11.03 2.33 3.10
N SER A 54 11.94 1.40 3.44
CA SER A 54 12.56 0.48 2.48
C SER A 54 11.56 -0.43 1.75
N ILE A 55 10.33 -0.58 2.27
CA ILE A 55 9.24 -1.28 1.59
C ILE A 55 8.94 -0.71 0.19
N TRP A 56 9.25 0.57 -0.05
CA TRP A 56 9.13 1.16 -1.38
C TRP A 56 9.97 0.42 -2.43
N GLY A 57 11.16 -0.08 -2.08
CA GLY A 57 11.97 -0.89 -2.99
C GLY A 57 11.26 -2.18 -3.42
N LEU A 58 10.57 -2.84 -2.48
CA LEU A 58 9.74 -4.01 -2.77
C LEU A 58 8.54 -3.64 -3.66
N ILE A 59 7.84 -2.56 -3.33
CA ILE A 59 6.66 -2.08 -4.08
C ILE A 59 7.06 -1.73 -5.53
N TYR A 60 8.10 -0.93 -5.73
CA TYR A 60 8.53 -0.51 -7.05
C TYR A 60 9.00 -1.69 -7.90
N THR A 61 9.74 -2.62 -7.30
CA THR A 61 10.16 -3.85 -7.98
C THR A 61 8.95 -4.68 -8.41
N ALA A 62 7.99 -4.90 -7.50
CA ALA A 62 6.79 -5.68 -7.78
C ALA A 62 5.91 -5.04 -8.86
N LEU A 63 5.71 -3.71 -8.81
CA LEU A 63 4.95 -2.96 -9.82
C LEU A 63 5.65 -2.92 -11.17
N LEU A 64 6.99 -2.84 -11.19
CA LEU A 64 7.77 -2.89 -12.42
C LEU A 64 7.63 -4.24 -13.11
N VAL A 65 7.79 -5.33 -12.35
CA VAL A 65 7.59 -6.69 -12.87
C VAL A 65 6.16 -6.86 -13.40
N MET A 66 5.15 -6.34 -12.69
CA MET A 66 3.76 -6.31 -13.17
C MET A 66 3.64 -5.62 -14.53
N CYS A 67 4.16 -4.39 -14.66
CA CYS A 67 4.03 -3.58 -15.88
C CYS A 67 4.79 -4.20 -17.06
N VAL A 68 6.01 -4.70 -16.83
CA VAL A 68 6.81 -5.39 -17.85
C VAL A 68 6.09 -6.65 -18.33
N ARG A 69 5.55 -7.46 -17.40
CA ARG A 69 4.77 -8.65 -17.78
C ARG A 69 3.55 -8.25 -18.61
N GLN A 70 2.77 -7.27 -18.17
CA GLN A 70 1.60 -6.79 -18.89
C GLN A 70 1.96 -6.29 -20.30
N LEU A 71 3.07 -5.58 -20.45
CA LEU A 71 3.56 -5.12 -21.75
C LEU A 71 3.95 -6.29 -22.66
N VAL A 72 4.74 -7.25 -22.16
CA VAL A 72 5.11 -8.46 -22.93
C VAL A 72 3.86 -9.21 -23.37
N PHE A 73 2.87 -9.34 -22.49
CA PHE A 73 1.61 -9.99 -22.79
C PHE A 73 0.77 -9.25 -23.85
N ALA A 74 0.73 -7.91 -23.80
CA ALA A 74 0.05 -7.09 -24.78
C ALA A 74 0.68 -7.13 -26.18
N MET A 75 1.99 -7.40 -26.24
CA MET A 75 2.74 -7.50 -27.49
C MET A 75 2.63 -8.88 -28.13
N LYS A 76 2.73 -9.95 -27.33
CA LYS A 76 2.88 -11.33 -27.83
C LYS A 76 1.59 -12.16 -27.85
N TYR A 77 0.62 -11.87 -26.99
CA TYR A 77 -0.54 -12.74 -26.77
C TYR A 77 -1.85 -12.08 -27.20
N PRO A 78 -2.89 -12.87 -27.52
CA PRO A 78 -4.17 -12.35 -27.98
C PRO A 78 -4.96 -11.68 -26.84
N ARG A 79 -6.07 -11.01 -27.18
CA ARG A 79 -6.84 -10.17 -26.26
C ARG A 79 -7.41 -10.96 -25.09
N GLU A 80 -7.78 -12.21 -25.34
CA GLU A 80 -8.49 -13.11 -24.44
C GLU A 80 -7.63 -13.54 -23.26
N GLN A 81 -6.30 -13.39 -23.38
CA GLN A 81 -5.39 -13.75 -22.32
C GLN A 81 -5.66 -12.91 -21.06
N GLU A 82 -5.69 -13.58 -19.90
CA GLU A 82 -6.07 -12.98 -18.61
C GLU A 82 -5.29 -11.68 -18.31
N SER A 83 -3.98 -11.65 -18.56
CA SER A 83 -3.16 -10.45 -18.37
C SER A 83 -3.59 -9.25 -19.23
N ASN A 84 -4.09 -9.49 -20.44
CA ASN A 84 -4.57 -8.45 -21.34
C ASN A 84 -5.96 -7.95 -20.93
N GLN A 85 -6.78 -8.83 -20.35
CA GLN A 85 -8.05 -8.45 -19.72
C GLN A 85 -7.82 -7.63 -18.44
N GLU A 86 -6.81 -7.97 -17.63
CA GLU A 86 -6.39 -7.17 -16.47
C GLU A 86 -6.03 -5.73 -16.87
N VAL A 87 -5.21 -5.56 -17.90
CA VAL A 87 -4.85 -4.22 -18.43
C VAL A 87 -6.09 -3.42 -18.84
N LEU A 88 -7.06 -4.05 -19.50
CA LEU A 88 -8.31 -3.40 -19.88
C LEU A 88 -9.16 -3.00 -18.67
N ARG A 89 -9.25 -3.87 -17.66
CA ARG A 89 -10.00 -3.62 -16.41
C ARG A 89 -9.36 -2.51 -15.57
N MET A 90 -8.02 -2.48 -15.50
CA MET A 90 -7.27 -1.37 -14.88
C MET A 90 -7.65 -0.04 -15.51
N GLY A 91 -7.72 0.00 -16.85
CA GLY A 91 -8.01 1.22 -17.59
C GLY A 91 -7.01 2.33 -17.24
N PRO A 92 -7.46 3.60 -17.08
CA PRO A 92 -6.55 4.71 -16.79
C PRO A 92 -6.17 4.82 -15.30
N TRP A 93 -6.79 4.05 -14.39
CA TRP A 93 -6.69 4.31 -12.96
C TRP A 93 -5.30 4.10 -12.37
N PHE A 94 -4.50 3.19 -12.93
CA PHE A 94 -3.11 3.02 -12.51
C PHE A 94 -2.23 4.19 -12.95
N ILE A 95 -2.47 4.74 -14.14
CA ILE A 95 -1.80 5.94 -14.64
C ILE A 95 -2.12 7.12 -13.73
N VAL A 96 -3.41 7.33 -13.43
CA VAL A 96 -3.87 8.40 -12.52
C VAL A 96 -3.22 8.23 -11.14
N ASN A 97 -3.19 7.02 -10.59
CA ASN A 97 -2.54 6.76 -9.31
C ASN A 97 -1.05 7.13 -9.33
N ASN A 98 -0.29 6.73 -10.36
CA ASN A 98 1.13 7.09 -10.48
C ASN A 98 1.35 8.60 -10.59
N LEU A 99 0.49 9.32 -11.32
CA LEU A 99 0.55 10.79 -11.42
C LEU A 99 0.24 11.47 -10.09
N LEU A 100 -0.79 11.01 -9.38
CA LEU A 100 -1.11 11.48 -8.03
C LEU A 100 0.04 11.21 -7.06
N THR A 101 0.75 10.10 -7.23
CA THR A 101 1.89 9.77 -6.38
C THR A 101 3.08 10.67 -6.67
N ALA A 102 3.42 10.91 -7.94
CA ALA A 102 4.45 11.87 -8.31
C ALA A 102 4.16 13.29 -7.78
N ALA A 103 2.91 13.76 -7.90
CA ALA A 103 2.48 15.04 -7.35
C ALA A 103 2.56 15.05 -5.81
N TRP A 104 2.15 13.95 -5.16
CA TRP A 104 2.21 13.83 -3.71
C TRP A 104 3.63 13.92 -3.18
N VAL A 105 4.59 13.25 -3.81
CA VAL A 105 6.01 13.32 -3.44
C VAL A 105 6.44 14.78 -3.40
N PHE A 106 6.19 15.53 -4.47
CA PHE A 106 6.56 16.94 -4.58
C PHE A 106 5.89 17.80 -3.49
N CYS A 107 4.58 17.67 -3.28
CA CYS A 107 3.88 18.44 -2.26
C CYS A 107 4.36 18.12 -0.84
N PHE A 108 4.60 16.84 -0.54
CA PHE A 108 5.06 16.42 0.78
C PHE A 108 6.47 16.93 1.07
N THR A 109 7.39 16.81 0.11
CA THR A 109 8.81 17.16 0.28
C THR A 109 9.09 18.66 0.26
N THR A 110 8.19 19.45 -0.32
CA THR A 110 8.22 20.92 -0.27
C THR A 110 7.47 21.50 0.92
N GLY A 111 6.80 20.67 1.74
CA GLY A 111 6.09 21.09 2.94
C GLY A 111 4.63 21.52 2.74
N SER A 112 4.07 21.33 1.54
CA SER A 112 2.63 21.53 1.26
C SER A 112 1.80 20.34 1.80
N LEU A 113 1.77 20.21 3.13
CA LEU A 113 1.27 19.02 3.82
C LEU A 113 -0.25 18.85 3.69
N ASP A 114 -1.01 19.93 3.68
CA ASP A 114 -2.46 19.96 3.45
C ASP A 114 -2.82 19.36 2.08
N ILE A 115 -2.16 19.80 1.01
CA ILE A 115 -2.34 19.27 -0.34
C ILE A 115 -1.88 17.80 -0.40
N SER A 116 -0.81 17.46 0.32
CA SER A 116 -0.33 16.07 0.39
C SER A 116 -1.38 15.11 0.96
N VAL A 117 -2.19 15.55 1.92
CA VAL A 117 -3.31 14.75 2.47
C VAL A 117 -4.36 14.48 1.40
N VAL A 118 -4.74 15.49 0.62
CA VAL A 118 -5.71 15.31 -0.48
C VAL A 118 -5.17 14.33 -1.53
N LEU A 119 -3.90 14.47 -1.90
CA LEU A 119 -3.28 13.62 -2.92
C LEU A 119 -3.12 12.17 -2.48
N ILE A 120 -2.75 11.91 -1.22
CA ILE A 120 -2.62 10.52 -0.73
C ILE A 120 -3.99 9.84 -0.56
N LEU A 121 -5.02 10.59 -0.17
CA LEU A 121 -6.40 10.07 -0.14
C LEU A 121 -6.92 9.78 -1.55
N ALA A 122 -6.58 10.61 -2.54
CA ALA A 122 -6.89 10.34 -3.94
C ALA A 122 -6.15 9.09 -4.45
N GLN A 123 -4.89 8.87 -4.05
CA GLN A 123 -4.17 7.61 -4.34
C GLN A 123 -4.89 6.40 -3.72
N LEU A 124 -5.30 6.50 -2.45
CA LEU A 124 -6.04 5.44 -1.78
C LEU A 124 -7.34 5.12 -2.51
N PHE A 125 -8.10 6.14 -2.91
CA PHE A 125 -9.33 5.99 -3.69
C PHE A 125 -9.10 5.30 -5.04
N THR A 126 -8.08 5.70 -5.79
CA THR A 126 -7.74 5.05 -7.07
C THR A 126 -7.31 3.58 -6.87
N LEU A 127 -6.65 3.25 -5.77
CA LEU A 127 -6.30 1.86 -5.44
C LEU A 127 -7.53 1.03 -5.06
N ILE A 128 -8.51 1.61 -4.36
CA ILE A 128 -9.81 0.96 -4.10
C ILE A 128 -10.50 0.64 -5.44
N ILE A 129 -10.54 1.60 -6.37
CA ILE A 129 -11.13 1.37 -7.70
C ILE A 129 -10.39 0.25 -8.44
N LEU A 130 -9.05 0.24 -8.42
CA LEU A 130 -8.26 -0.83 -9.04
C LEU A 130 -8.57 -2.19 -8.42
N HIS A 131 -8.69 -2.26 -7.08
CA HIS A 131 -9.03 -3.49 -6.38
C HIS A 131 -10.42 -4.02 -6.73
N LEU A 132 -11.40 -3.12 -6.86
CA LEU A 132 -12.76 -3.46 -7.25
C LEU A 132 -12.83 -3.89 -8.73
N ARG A 133 -12.19 -3.17 -9.64
CA ARG A 133 -12.24 -3.46 -11.08
C ARG A 133 -11.49 -4.73 -11.49
N LEU A 134 -10.44 -5.09 -10.74
CA LEU A 134 -9.66 -6.29 -11.00
C LEU A 134 -10.16 -7.50 -10.22
N ASP A 135 -11.20 -7.35 -9.41
CA ASP A 135 -11.71 -8.39 -8.51
C ASP A 135 -10.57 -9.03 -7.71
N ILE A 136 -9.69 -8.19 -7.15
CA ILE A 136 -8.48 -8.69 -6.49
C ILE A 136 -8.90 -9.62 -5.35
N HIS A 137 -8.33 -10.84 -5.36
CA HIS A 137 -8.62 -12.00 -4.52
C HIS A 137 -9.86 -12.82 -4.88
N GLU A 138 -10.38 -12.67 -6.09
CA GLU A 138 -11.19 -13.70 -6.71
C GLU A 138 -10.40 -15.03 -6.70
N ARG A 139 -10.98 -16.07 -6.08
CA ARG A 139 -10.27 -17.32 -5.77
C ARG A 139 -9.88 -18.11 -7.02
N ILE A 140 -10.58 -17.89 -8.13
CA ILE A 140 -10.41 -18.58 -9.42
C ILE A 140 -9.58 -17.71 -10.36
N ARG A 141 -8.34 -17.39 -9.97
CA ARG A 141 -7.39 -16.62 -10.79
C ARG A 141 -6.11 -17.41 -11.01
N SER A 142 -5.48 -17.23 -12.17
CA SER A 142 -4.25 -17.98 -12.47
C SER A 142 -3.14 -17.64 -11.46
N LEU A 143 -2.13 -18.52 -11.37
CA LEU A 143 -0.95 -18.21 -10.58
C LEU A 143 -0.26 -16.92 -11.07
N GLY A 144 -0.26 -16.70 -12.40
CA GLY A 144 0.30 -15.50 -13.01
C GLY A 144 -0.40 -14.22 -12.56
N SER A 145 -1.74 -14.18 -12.60
CA SER A 145 -2.54 -13.04 -12.11
C SER A 145 -2.28 -12.77 -10.63
N ARG A 146 -2.29 -13.82 -9.80
CA ARG A 146 -2.12 -13.67 -8.34
C ARG A 146 -0.75 -13.11 -7.97
N VAL A 147 0.32 -13.62 -8.58
CA VAL A 147 1.70 -13.22 -8.26
C VAL A 147 2.05 -11.88 -8.89
N PHE A 148 1.68 -11.64 -10.14
CA PHE A 148 2.19 -10.50 -10.89
C PHE A 148 1.19 -9.35 -11.05
N THR A 149 -0.02 -9.45 -10.50
CA THR A 149 -1.00 -8.34 -10.57
C THR A 149 -1.68 -8.14 -9.23
N GLN A 150 -2.27 -9.17 -8.64
CA GLN A 150 -2.93 -9.03 -7.35
C GLN A 150 -1.94 -8.76 -6.21
N GLY A 151 -0.82 -9.49 -6.16
CA GLY A 151 0.20 -9.32 -5.14
C GLY A 151 0.80 -7.91 -5.09
N PRO A 152 1.38 -7.39 -6.19
CA PRO A 152 1.95 -6.05 -6.24
C PRO A 152 0.96 -4.96 -5.84
N LEU A 153 -0.27 -5.01 -6.36
CA LEU A 153 -1.31 -4.04 -6.02
C LEU A 153 -1.76 -4.14 -4.56
N SER A 154 -1.77 -5.35 -3.98
CA SER A 154 -2.14 -5.56 -2.58
C SER A 154 -1.10 -5.01 -1.61
N ILE A 155 0.18 -5.25 -1.89
CA ILE A 155 1.29 -4.69 -1.10
C ILE A 155 1.25 -3.16 -1.19
N TYR A 156 1.08 -2.63 -2.39
CA TYR A 156 1.01 -1.20 -2.61
C TYR A 156 -0.18 -0.54 -1.90
N PHE A 157 -1.36 -1.17 -1.96
CA PHE A 157 -2.56 -0.68 -1.27
C PHE A 157 -2.46 -0.74 0.25
N GLY A 158 -1.87 -1.81 0.80
CA GLY A 158 -1.56 -1.89 2.22
C GLY A 158 -0.66 -0.74 2.66
N TRP A 159 0.37 -0.45 1.87
CA TRP A 159 1.32 0.60 2.21
C TRP A 159 0.73 2.00 2.11
N ILE A 160 -0.02 2.31 1.03
CA ILE A 160 -0.70 3.61 0.90
C ILE A 160 -1.73 3.82 2.02
N SER A 161 -2.37 2.76 2.52
CA SER A 161 -3.27 2.86 3.68
C SER A 161 -2.53 3.31 4.94
N VAL A 162 -1.38 2.69 5.24
CA VAL A 162 -0.51 3.10 6.36
C VAL A 162 0.03 4.51 6.15
N ALA A 163 0.54 4.80 4.95
CA ALA A 163 1.14 6.08 4.61
C ALA A 163 0.12 7.22 4.69
N SER A 164 -1.16 6.97 4.37
CA SER A 164 -2.23 7.94 4.53
C SER A 164 -2.39 8.37 5.99
N ILE A 165 -2.41 7.41 6.92
CA ILE A 165 -2.51 7.69 8.36
C ILE A 165 -1.28 8.48 8.83
N ALA A 166 -0.08 8.05 8.44
CA ALA A 166 1.16 8.74 8.78
C ALA A 166 1.21 10.17 8.24
N ASN A 167 0.79 10.38 6.99
CA ASN A 167 0.74 11.68 6.35
C ASN A 167 -0.25 12.63 7.01
N ILE A 168 -1.45 12.13 7.34
CA ILE A 168 -2.45 12.89 8.13
C ILE A 168 -1.87 13.25 9.50
N SER A 169 -1.16 12.34 10.17
CA SER A 169 -0.54 12.67 11.47
C SER A 169 0.47 13.79 11.35
N VAL A 170 1.35 13.72 10.35
CA VAL A 170 2.37 14.74 10.08
C VAL A 170 1.70 16.09 9.82
N TYR A 171 0.63 16.12 9.02
CA TYR A 171 -0.15 17.33 8.80
C TYR A 171 -0.77 17.87 10.11
N LEU A 172 -1.42 17.03 10.93
CA LEU A 172 -2.03 17.44 12.20
C LEU A 172 -1.00 18.02 13.18
N VAL A 173 0.20 17.42 13.25
CA VAL A 173 1.32 17.96 14.03
C VAL A 173 1.75 19.32 13.48
N SER A 174 1.86 19.48 12.15
CA SER A 174 2.32 20.72 11.52
C SER A 174 1.41 21.94 11.81
N VAL A 175 0.11 21.70 11.98
CA VAL A 175 -0.87 22.75 12.33
C VAL A 175 -1.14 22.84 13.83
N SER A 176 -0.35 22.15 14.66
CA SER A 176 -0.53 22.09 16.12
C SER A 176 -1.95 21.70 16.54
N TRP A 177 -2.57 20.77 15.82
CA TRP A 177 -3.94 20.35 16.12
C TRP A 177 -4.02 19.65 17.48
N SER A 178 -4.87 20.17 18.36
CA SER A 178 -5.04 19.71 19.74
C SER A 178 -6.25 18.79 19.95
N GLY A 179 -6.67 18.01 18.94
CA GLY A 179 -7.71 17.00 19.16
C GLY A 179 -9.15 17.51 19.12
N ALA A 180 -9.42 18.68 18.51
CA ALA A 180 -10.75 19.28 18.42
C ALA A 180 -11.40 19.60 19.79
N GLY A 181 -10.59 20.04 20.77
CA GLY A 181 -11.06 20.47 22.10
C GLY A 181 -11.29 19.33 23.10
N MET A 182 -11.08 18.09 22.67
CA MET A 182 -10.78 16.97 23.54
C MET A 182 -9.26 16.98 23.68
N ASP A 183 -8.69 17.06 24.89
CA ASP A 183 -7.25 17.05 25.14
C ASP A 183 -6.61 15.69 24.73
N PHE A 184 -6.67 15.34 23.45
CA PHE A 184 -6.05 14.15 22.89
C PHE A 184 -4.55 14.37 22.96
N ALA A 185 -3.94 13.81 24.01
CA ALA A 185 -2.52 13.55 24.00
C ALA A 185 -2.18 12.82 22.69
N PHE A 186 -1.08 13.21 22.04
CA PHE A 186 -0.60 12.57 20.80
C PHE A 186 -0.53 11.03 20.91
N ASP A 187 -0.33 10.52 22.12
CA ASP A 187 -0.37 9.11 22.47
C ASP A 187 -1.75 8.46 22.23
N THR A 188 -2.83 9.08 22.72
CA THR A 188 -4.20 8.58 22.52
C THR A 188 -4.55 8.54 21.03
N TRP A 189 -4.21 9.59 20.28
CA TRP A 189 -4.42 9.62 18.84
C TRP A 189 -3.69 8.46 18.14
N ALA A 190 -2.44 8.20 18.50
CA ALA A 190 -1.66 7.10 17.91
C ALA A 190 -2.26 5.73 18.23
N LYS A 191 -2.68 5.50 19.48
CA LYS A 191 -3.38 4.28 19.90
C LYS A 191 -4.65 4.06 19.07
N ILE A 192 -5.49 5.09 18.92
CA ILE A 192 -6.73 5.01 18.13
C ILE A 192 -6.41 4.66 16.67
N MET A 193 -5.41 5.31 16.06
CA MET A 193 -5.04 5.02 14.67
C MET A 193 -4.46 3.63 14.48
N VAL A 194 -3.66 3.12 15.42
CA VAL A 194 -3.15 1.73 15.38
C VAL A 194 -4.32 0.74 15.43
N MET A 195 -5.26 0.94 16.35
CA MET A 195 -6.46 0.09 16.45
C MET A 195 -7.33 0.17 15.18
N ALA A 196 -7.57 1.37 14.66
CA ALA A 196 -8.34 1.56 13.43
C ALA A 196 -7.67 0.87 12.23
N ALA A 197 -6.36 1.06 12.05
CA ALA A 197 -5.59 0.38 11.00
C ALA A 197 -5.65 -1.14 11.15
N GLY A 198 -5.55 -1.64 12.38
CA GLY A 198 -5.71 -3.05 12.72
C GLY A 198 -7.07 -3.61 12.32
N ILE A 199 -8.16 -2.96 12.74
CA ILE A 199 -9.53 -3.37 12.44
C ILE A 199 -9.77 -3.39 10.92
N ILE A 200 -9.41 -2.31 10.22
CA ILE A 200 -9.55 -2.24 8.76
C ILE A 200 -8.77 -3.38 8.09
N THR A 201 -7.54 -3.63 8.55
CA THR A 201 -6.70 -4.71 8.02
C THR A 201 -7.31 -6.08 8.25
N VAL A 202 -7.80 -6.36 9.46
CA VAL A 202 -8.49 -7.62 9.78
C VAL A 202 -9.71 -7.80 8.87
N LEU A 203 -10.52 -6.76 8.70
CA LEU A 203 -11.67 -6.80 7.79
C LEU A 203 -11.24 -7.09 6.35
N VAL A 204 -10.20 -6.42 5.84
CA VAL A 204 -9.68 -6.66 4.48
C VAL A 204 -9.14 -8.08 4.32
N VAL A 205 -8.39 -8.60 5.30
CA VAL A 205 -7.85 -9.96 5.25
C VAL A 205 -8.99 -10.99 5.27
N PHE A 206 -10.02 -10.83 6.11
CA PHE A 206 -11.14 -11.78 6.16
C PHE A 206 -12.07 -11.70 4.95
N THR A 207 -12.51 -10.49 4.58
CA THR A 207 -13.49 -10.31 3.50
C THR A 207 -12.90 -10.49 2.12
N ARG A 208 -11.60 -10.22 1.95
CA ARG A 208 -10.91 -10.30 0.65
C ARG A 208 -9.78 -11.31 0.65
N ALA A 209 -9.58 -12.14 1.68
CA ALA A 209 -8.49 -13.12 1.72
C ALA A 209 -7.07 -12.53 1.45
N ASN A 210 -6.88 -11.23 1.69
CA ASN A 210 -5.69 -10.47 1.29
C ASN A 210 -4.61 -10.46 2.37
N VAL A 211 -3.88 -11.57 2.47
CA VAL A 211 -2.80 -11.73 3.46
C VAL A 211 -1.67 -10.71 3.26
N LEU A 212 -1.37 -10.33 2.01
CA LEU A 212 -0.27 -9.40 1.72
C LEU A 212 -0.55 -8.00 2.28
N PHE A 213 -1.79 -7.52 2.22
CA PHE A 213 -2.20 -6.26 2.86
C PHE A 213 -1.93 -6.30 4.37
N GLY A 214 -2.25 -7.42 5.04
CA GLY A 214 -1.99 -7.60 6.46
C GLY A 214 -0.50 -7.61 6.82
N LEU A 215 0.33 -8.27 6.02
CA LEU A 215 1.78 -8.30 6.24
C LEU A 215 2.42 -6.90 6.11
N VAL A 216 1.87 -6.04 5.26
CA VAL A 216 2.33 -4.65 5.15
C VAL A 216 2.04 -3.85 6.43
N LEU A 217 0.86 -4.00 7.03
CA LEU A 217 0.58 -3.37 8.32
C LEU A 217 1.53 -3.89 9.40
N VAL A 218 1.77 -5.21 9.46
CA VAL A 218 2.71 -5.80 10.43
C VAL A 218 4.11 -5.20 10.28
N TRP A 219 4.60 -5.04 9.04
CA TRP A 219 5.87 -4.37 8.77
C TRP A 219 5.90 -2.92 9.28
N ALA A 220 4.83 -2.16 9.01
CA ALA A 220 4.71 -0.79 9.48
C ALA A 220 4.70 -0.67 11.01
N LEU A 221 3.90 -1.50 11.68
CA LEU A 221 3.79 -1.56 13.14
C LEU A 221 5.10 -2.00 13.79
N TRP A 222 5.84 -2.92 13.16
CA TRP A 222 7.19 -3.27 13.61
C TRP A 222 8.14 -2.07 13.56
N GLY A 223 8.10 -1.32 12.47
CA GLY A 223 8.80 -0.06 12.31
C GLY A 223 8.43 0.97 13.39
N MET A 224 7.14 1.08 13.72
CA MET A 224 6.67 1.94 14.79
C MET A 224 7.28 1.54 16.14
N MET A 225 7.23 0.25 16.46
CA MET A 225 7.75 -0.29 17.71
C MET A 225 9.25 -0.07 17.86
N LYS A 226 10.02 -0.21 16.78
CA LYS A 226 11.48 0.02 16.81
C LYS A 226 11.87 1.48 17.04
N LYS A 227 11.00 2.44 16.72
CA LYS A 227 11.23 3.86 17.02
C LYS A 227 10.80 4.24 18.46
N ARG A 228 10.03 3.40 19.17
CA ARG A 228 9.50 3.69 20.53
C ARG A 228 10.06 2.69 21.52
N THR A 229 11.30 2.89 21.95
CA THR A 229 12.00 2.00 22.89
C THR A 229 11.94 2.51 24.33
N GLU A 230 11.71 3.80 24.54
CA GLU A 230 11.68 4.43 25.86
C GLU A 230 10.47 3.98 26.71
N PRO A 231 10.62 3.91 28.06
CA PRO A 231 9.57 3.45 28.96
C PRO A 231 8.27 4.25 28.89
N VAL A 232 8.33 5.53 28.52
CA VAL A 232 7.16 6.41 28.38
C VAL A 232 6.15 5.90 27.34
N TYR A 233 6.60 5.04 26.39
CA TYR A 233 5.74 4.51 25.33
C TYR A 233 5.20 3.10 25.62
N THR A 234 5.28 2.59 26.85
CA THR A 234 4.90 1.20 27.19
C THR A 234 3.48 0.87 26.73
N ASP A 235 2.49 1.69 27.09
CA ASP A 235 1.09 1.47 26.70
C ASP A 235 0.89 1.45 25.18
N LEU A 236 1.51 2.38 24.45
CA LEU A 236 1.42 2.42 22.99
C LEU A 236 2.03 1.16 22.37
N ARG A 237 3.16 0.68 22.90
CA ARG A 237 3.82 -0.54 22.42
C ARG A 237 2.96 -1.78 22.67
N GLU A 238 2.23 -1.85 23.78
CA GLU A 238 1.29 -2.93 24.05
C GLU A 238 0.16 -2.96 23.02
N VAL A 239 -0.43 -1.80 22.70
CA VAL A 239 -1.45 -1.68 21.64
C VAL A 239 -0.89 -2.12 20.28
N ILE A 240 0.33 -1.70 19.95
CA ILE A 240 1.01 -2.12 18.71
C ILE A 240 1.21 -3.64 18.67
N TRP A 241 1.72 -4.24 19.75
CA TRP A 241 1.94 -5.68 19.85
C TRP A 241 0.65 -6.49 19.70
N MET A 242 -0.41 -6.11 20.43
CA MET A 242 -1.71 -6.77 20.35
C MET A 242 -2.28 -6.69 18.94
N THR A 243 -2.17 -5.52 18.30
CA THR A 243 -2.64 -5.32 16.93
C THR A 243 -1.85 -6.17 15.94
N MET A 244 -0.51 -6.21 16.05
CA MET A 244 0.34 -7.06 15.22
C MET A 244 -0.01 -8.54 15.39
N ALA A 245 -0.17 -9.01 16.63
CA ALA A 245 -0.53 -10.39 16.92
C ALA A 245 -1.90 -10.76 16.32
N ALA A 246 -2.92 -9.92 16.51
CA ALA A 246 -4.24 -10.13 15.94
C ALA A 246 -4.18 -10.22 14.40
N VAL A 247 -3.50 -9.30 13.74
CA VAL A 247 -3.34 -9.30 12.27
C VAL A 247 -2.57 -10.54 11.80
N LEU A 248 -1.50 -10.94 12.49
CA LEU A 248 -0.73 -12.13 12.15
C LEU A 248 -1.56 -13.42 12.28
N ILE A 249 -2.33 -13.57 13.36
CA ILE A 249 -3.22 -14.72 13.57
C ILE A 249 -4.22 -14.81 12.41
N VAL A 250 -4.87 -13.70 12.06
CA VAL A 250 -5.84 -13.66 10.96
C VAL A 250 -5.16 -13.98 9.62
N CYS A 251 -3.96 -13.46 9.37
CA CYS A 251 -3.17 -13.79 8.19
C CYS A 251 -2.83 -15.28 8.10
N VAL A 252 -2.43 -15.92 9.21
CA VAL A 252 -2.13 -17.35 9.27
C VAL A 252 -3.38 -18.18 9.02
N ILE A 253 -4.49 -17.88 9.70
CA ILE A 253 -5.78 -18.56 9.50
C ILE A 253 -6.19 -18.48 8.03
N GLN A 254 -6.12 -17.29 7.44
CA GLN A 254 -6.53 -17.07 6.06
C GLN A 254 -5.58 -17.76 5.06
N LEU A 255 -4.28 -17.78 5.33
CA LEU A 255 -3.30 -18.50 4.52
C LEU A 255 -3.58 -20.01 4.52
N LEU A 256 -3.83 -20.60 5.69
CA LEU A 256 -4.21 -22.01 5.83
C LEU A 256 -5.52 -22.31 5.10
N ALA A 257 -6.53 -21.46 5.25
CA ALA A 257 -7.80 -21.58 4.54
C ALA A 257 -7.61 -21.57 3.01
N ASN A 258 -6.73 -20.69 2.51
CA ASN A 258 -6.39 -20.62 1.09
C ASN A 258 -5.66 -21.88 0.59
N LEU A 259 -4.78 -22.48 1.43
CA LEU A 259 -4.08 -23.72 1.09
C LEU A 259 -5.02 -24.93 1.07
N ILE A 260 -5.91 -25.06 2.06
CA ILE A 260 -6.91 -26.14 2.15
C ILE A 260 -7.90 -26.06 0.98
N TRP A 261 -8.34 -24.87 0.62
CA TRP A 261 -9.23 -24.69 -0.53
C TRP A 261 -8.57 -25.15 -1.84
N ARG A 262 -7.27 -24.89 -2.02
CA ARG A 262 -6.50 -25.32 -3.20
C ARG A 262 -6.33 -26.84 -3.27
N SER A 263 -6.10 -27.53 -2.15
CA SER A 263 -5.95 -28.99 -2.17
C SER A 263 -7.27 -29.68 -2.54
N ARG A 264 -8.40 -29.18 -2.01
CA ARG A 264 -9.74 -29.70 -2.33
C ARG A 264 -10.14 -29.49 -3.79
N THR A 265 -9.80 -28.34 -4.38
CA THR A 265 -10.14 -28.04 -5.78
C THR A 265 -9.27 -28.83 -6.76
N LYS A 266 -7.98 -29.01 -6.47
CA LYS A 266 -7.13 -29.90 -7.29
C LYS A 266 -7.57 -31.36 -7.23
N GLY A 267 -8.00 -31.86 -6.07
CA GLY A 267 -8.47 -33.25 -5.92
C GLY A 267 -9.74 -33.56 -6.71
N LYS A 268 -10.64 -32.58 -6.88
CA LYS A 268 -11.86 -32.75 -7.69
C LYS A 268 -11.62 -32.81 -9.20
N VAL A 269 -10.56 -32.17 -9.71
CA VAL A 269 -10.24 -32.16 -11.15
C VAL A 269 -9.51 -33.43 -11.59
N VAL A 270 -8.97 -34.24 -10.67
CA VAL A 270 -8.26 -35.50 -10.96
C VAL A 270 -9.19 -36.71 -10.89
N THR A 271 -10.43 -36.53 -10.39
CA THR A 271 -11.41 -37.61 -10.20
C THR A 271 -12.56 -37.59 -11.22
N GLU A 272 -12.53 -36.66 -12.17
CA GLU A 272 -13.38 -36.59 -13.37
C GLU A 272 -12.52 -36.83 -14.62
#